data_AF-X0Z957-F1
#
_entry.id   AF-X0Z957-F1
#
_cell.length_a   1.000
_cell.length_b   1.000
_cell.length_c   1.000
_cell.angle_alpha   90.00
_cell.angle_beta   90.00
_cell.angle_gamma   90.00
#
_symmetry.space_group_name_H-M   'P 1'
#
loop_
_entity.id
_entity.type
_entity.pdbx_description
1 polymer ?
#
loop_
_entity_poly.entity_id
_entity_poly.type
_entity_poly.pdbx_seq_one_letter_code
_entity_poly.pdbx_strand_id
1 'polypeptide(L)'
;MIKQIDTPSYIIDKKILKRFNQRQTVFGRKLYNAKSDFYKKGMYDNSSKIISKNKEGYSHLDFARIMGSWTVYDYFHNAFSWEKLTDASLVMEKPVLEKFPVKDNVKMSKEIKET
;
A
#
# COMPACT_ATOMS: atom_id res chain seq x y z
N MET A 1 -1.68 -1.06 30.32
CA MET A 1 -2.96 -0.38 30.04
C MET A 1 -2.67 0.70 29.00
N ILE A 2 -3.22 0.60 27.78
CA ILE A 2 -3.01 1.63 26.74
C ILE A 2 -4.00 2.76 27.00
N LYS A 3 -3.51 4.00 27.09
CA LYS A 3 -4.34 5.18 27.37
C LYS A 3 -5.16 5.53 26.13
N GLN A 4 -6.48 5.58 26.25
CA GLN A 4 -7.33 6.18 25.20
C GLN A 4 -7.11 7.70 25.22
N ILE A 5 -6.87 8.27 24.04
CA ILE A 5 -6.70 9.71 23.83
C ILE A 5 -7.74 10.15 22.80
N ASP A 6 -8.52 11.18 23.15
CA ASP A 6 -9.56 11.72 22.26
C ASP A 6 -8.97 12.57 21.13
N THR A 7 -7.72 13.00 21.28
CA THR A 7 -6.99 13.81 20.31
C THR A 7 -5.60 13.24 20.06
N PRO A 8 -5.03 13.42 18.85
CA PRO A 8 -3.68 12.98 18.58
C PRO A 8 -2.68 13.65 19.53
N SER A 9 -1.60 12.94 19.90
CA SER A 9 -0.55 13.48 20.78
C SER A 9 0.31 14.57 20.15
N TYR A 10 0.06 14.92 18.89
CA TYR A 10 0.77 15.93 18.14
C TYR A 10 -0.12 17.14 17.86
N ILE A 11 0.51 18.32 17.83
CA ILE A 11 -0.16 19.58 17.53
C ILE A 11 -0.20 19.77 16.01
N ILE A 12 -1.38 20.08 15.47
CA ILE A 12 -1.57 20.41 14.06
C ILE A 12 -1.68 21.93 13.92
N ASP A 13 -0.71 22.56 13.28
CA ASP A 13 -0.86 23.95 12.84
C ASP A 13 -1.72 23.99 11.56
N LYS A 14 -3.00 24.34 11.73
CA LYS A 14 -3.96 24.46 10.63
C LYS A 14 -3.62 25.58 9.64
N LYS A 15 -2.78 26.55 10.00
CA LYS A 15 -2.34 27.62 9.09
C LYS A 15 -1.31 27.11 8.07
N ILE A 16 -0.53 26.10 8.46
CA ILE A 16 0.52 25.51 7.63
C ILE A 16 0.02 24.25 6.91
N LEU A 17 -0.87 23.48 7.55
CA LEU A 17 -1.38 22.22 7.02
C LEU A 17 -2.06 22.43 5.66
N LYS A 18 -1.54 21.75 4.65
CA LYS A 18 -2.09 21.70 3.28
C LYS A 18 -2.12 20.26 2.79
N ARG A 19 -2.98 19.97 1.81
CA ARG A 19 -3.00 18.66 1.15
C ARG A 19 -1.62 18.37 0.57
N PHE A 20 -1.09 17.21 0.89
CA PHE A 20 0.22 16.78 0.40
C PHE A 20 0.11 16.21 -1.02
N ASN A 21 0.96 16.68 -1.93
CA ASN A 21 1.07 16.11 -3.27
C ASN A 21 1.92 14.83 -3.21
N GLN A 22 1.29 13.67 -3.41
CA GLN A 22 1.97 12.37 -3.35
C GLN A 22 3.16 12.23 -4.33
N ARG A 23 3.20 13.02 -5.42
CA ARG A 23 4.37 13.06 -6.33
C ARG A 23 5.63 13.61 -5.66
N GLN A 24 5.49 14.29 -4.52
CA GLN A 24 6.61 14.82 -3.73
C GLN A 24 7.19 13.79 -2.75
N THR A 25 6.56 12.61 -2.58
CA THR A 25 7.22 11.48 -1.88
C THR A 25 8.51 11.08 -2.61
N VAL A 26 9.39 10.35 -1.93
CA VAL A 26 10.61 9.80 -2.55
C VAL A 26 10.25 8.92 -3.77
N PHE A 27 9.25 8.04 -3.64
CA PHE A 27 8.78 7.18 -4.73
C PHE A 27 8.11 7.97 -5.86
N GLY A 28 7.33 9.00 -5.54
CA GLY A 28 6.74 9.89 -6.53
C GLY A 28 7.83 10.64 -7.32
N ARG A 29 8.81 11.21 -6.62
CA ARG A 29 9.92 11.94 -7.25
C ARG A 29 10.77 11.03 -8.14
N LYS A 30 10.97 9.76 -7.74
CA LYS A 30 11.64 8.75 -8.58
C LYS A 30 10.97 8.63 -9.96
N LEU A 31 9.65 8.74 -10.01
CA LEU A 31 8.89 8.62 -11.26
C LEU A 31 8.79 9.92 -12.06
N TYR A 32 8.71 11.07 -11.37
CA TYR A 32 8.30 12.35 -12.00
C TYR A 32 9.36 13.47 -11.96
N ASN A 33 10.45 13.34 -11.20
CA ASN A 33 11.45 14.40 -11.05
C ASN A 33 12.76 14.06 -11.78
N ALA A 34 12.89 14.53 -13.03
CA ALA A 34 14.07 14.32 -13.87
C ALA A 34 15.37 14.93 -13.32
N LYS A 35 15.29 15.90 -12.40
CA LYS A 35 16.46 16.52 -11.78
C LYS A 35 17.01 15.71 -10.60
N SER A 36 16.35 14.63 -10.20
CA SER A 36 16.80 13.81 -9.08
C SER A 36 17.79 12.73 -9.53
N ASP A 37 18.82 12.48 -8.72
CA ASP A 37 19.84 11.46 -9.00
C ASP A 37 19.28 10.03 -9.04
N PHE A 38 18.06 9.83 -8.56
CA PHE A 38 17.36 8.56 -8.52
C PHE A 38 16.20 8.50 -9.53
N TYR A 39 16.09 9.48 -10.44
CA TYR A 39 15.06 9.49 -11.46
C TYR A 39 15.08 8.21 -12.29
N LYS A 40 13.94 7.53 -12.38
CA LYS A 40 13.72 6.27 -13.12
C LYS A 40 14.65 5.09 -12.78
N LYS A 41 15.53 5.19 -11.79
CA LYS A 41 16.37 4.06 -11.35
C LYS A 41 15.49 2.96 -10.77
N GLY A 42 15.61 1.73 -11.25
CA GLY A 42 14.84 0.60 -10.75
C GLY A 42 15.28 0.20 -9.34
N MET A 43 14.35 -0.32 -8.54
CA MET A 43 14.67 -0.80 -7.19
C MET A 43 15.59 -2.04 -7.22
N TYR A 44 15.58 -2.78 -8.33
CA TYR A 44 16.30 -4.03 -8.49
C TYR A 44 17.54 -3.91 -9.39
N ASP A 45 17.91 -2.71 -9.84
CA ASP A 45 19.03 -2.51 -10.79
C ASP A 45 20.36 -3.06 -10.26
N ASN A 46 20.54 -3.09 -8.93
CA ASN A 46 21.76 -3.57 -8.29
C ASN A 46 21.61 -4.98 -7.67
N SER A 47 20.50 -5.68 -7.89
CA SER A 47 20.20 -6.96 -7.21
C SER A 47 21.29 -8.00 -7.43
N SER A 48 21.71 -8.21 -8.68
CA SER A 48 22.79 -9.16 -9.04
C SER A 48 24.10 -8.85 -8.29
N LYS A 49 24.50 -7.57 -8.26
CA LYS A 49 25.70 -7.11 -7.53
C LYS A 49 25.58 -7.28 -6.02
N ILE A 50 24.38 -7.21 -5.47
CA ILE A 50 24.15 -7.39 -4.02
C ILE A 50 24.20 -8.89 -3.69
N ILE A 51 23.52 -9.72 -4.48
CA ILE A 51 23.50 -11.18 -4.32
C ILE A 51 24.92 -11.74 -4.43
N SER A 52 25.72 -11.24 -5.39
CA SER A 52 27.10 -11.69 -5.59
C SER A 52 28.04 -11.40 -4.41
N LYS A 53 27.64 -10.54 -3.47
CA LYS A 53 28.45 -10.25 -2.25
C LYS A 53 28.31 -11.34 -1.18
N ASN A 54 27.42 -12.33 -1.36
CA ASN A 54 27.19 -13.44 -0.43
C ASN A 54 27.04 -12.99 1.04
N LYS A 55 26.35 -11.86 1.24
CA LYS A 55 26.00 -11.39 2.59
C LYS A 55 24.85 -12.22 3.13
N GLU A 56 24.90 -12.53 4.43
CA GLU A 56 23.80 -13.19 5.13
C GLU A 56 22.49 -12.39 4.96
N GLY A 57 21.40 -13.06 4.60
CA GLY A 57 20.09 -12.46 4.32
C GLY A 57 19.94 -11.82 2.93
N TYR A 58 20.96 -11.89 2.07
CA TYR A 58 20.93 -11.37 0.70
C TYR A 58 21.26 -12.45 -0.33
N SER A 59 21.00 -13.72 0.01
CA SER A 59 21.20 -14.82 -0.93
C SER A 59 20.20 -14.73 -2.10
N HIS A 60 20.46 -15.49 -3.16
CA HIS A 60 19.50 -15.62 -4.25
C HIS A 60 18.14 -16.17 -3.76
N LEU A 61 18.16 -17.10 -2.80
CA LEU A 61 16.94 -17.64 -2.21
C LEU A 61 16.16 -16.57 -1.45
N ASP A 62 16.85 -15.71 -0.69
CA ASP A 62 16.20 -14.61 0.03
C ASP A 62 15.59 -13.59 -0.94
N PHE A 63 16.30 -13.28 -2.02
CA PHE A 63 15.77 -12.43 -3.07
C PHE A 63 14.51 -13.04 -3.70
N ALA A 64 14.52 -14.34 -4.03
CA ALA A 64 13.35 -15.03 -4.58
C ALA A 64 12.15 -15.01 -3.61
N ARG A 65 12.38 -15.19 -2.31
CA ARG A 65 11.33 -15.09 -1.28
C ARG A 65 10.70 -13.70 -1.25
N ILE A 66 11.52 -12.65 -1.29
CA ILE A 66 11.03 -11.26 -1.32
C ILE A 66 10.23 -11.02 -2.60
N MET A 67 10.72 -11.42 -3.77
CA MET A 67 9.97 -11.31 -5.02
C MET A 67 8.61 -12.01 -4.94
N GLY A 68 8.57 -13.22 -4.37
CA GLY A 68 7.31 -13.95 -4.13
C GLY A 68 6.36 -13.20 -3.20
N SER A 69 6.88 -12.59 -2.12
CA SER A 69 6.05 -11.85 -1.14
C SER A 69 5.36 -10.61 -1.72
N TRP A 70 5.92 -10.02 -2.78
CA TRP A 70 5.35 -8.85 -3.46
C TRP A 70 4.31 -9.19 -4.52
N THR A 71 4.08 -10.47 -4.81
CA THR A 71 3.21 -10.92 -5.91
C THR A 71 1.81 -10.30 -5.86
N VAL A 72 1.17 -10.26 -4.69
CA VAL A 72 -0.17 -9.67 -4.57
C VAL A 72 -0.15 -8.19 -4.92
N TYR A 73 0.82 -7.45 -4.40
CA TYR A 73 0.94 -6.02 -4.64
C TYR A 73 1.25 -5.70 -6.12
N ASP A 74 2.19 -6.44 -6.72
CA ASP A 74 2.68 -6.16 -8.06
C ASP A 74 1.69 -6.58 -9.16
N TYR A 75 1.02 -7.72 -8.99
CA TYR A 75 0.17 -8.30 -10.05
C TYR A 75 -1.33 -8.11 -9.83
N PHE A 76 -1.77 -7.80 -8.61
CA PHE A 76 -3.19 -7.57 -8.28
C PHE A 76 -3.43 -6.10 -7.92
N HIS A 77 -2.80 -5.16 -8.63
CA HIS A 77 -2.91 -3.72 -8.32
C HIS A 77 -4.37 -3.22 -8.32
N ASN A 78 -5.25 -3.84 -9.11
CA ASN A 78 -6.67 -3.48 -9.13
C ASN A 78 -7.43 -3.94 -7.87
N ALA A 79 -6.87 -4.83 -7.05
CA ALA A 79 -7.43 -5.18 -5.74
C ALA A 79 -7.52 -3.96 -4.79
N PHE A 80 -6.75 -2.90 -5.06
CA PHE A 80 -6.79 -1.63 -4.33
C PHE A 80 -7.65 -0.56 -5.00
N SER A 81 -8.39 -0.90 -6.07
CA SER A 81 -9.25 0.05 -6.78
C SER A 81 -10.50 0.41 -5.96
N TRP A 82 -10.95 1.65 -6.12
CA TRP A 82 -12.28 2.08 -5.64
C TRP A 82 -13.41 1.50 -6.51
N GLU A 83 -13.09 1.12 -7.74
CA GLU A 83 -14.03 0.57 -8.71
C GLU A 83 -14.07 -0.96 -8.59
N LYS A 84 -15.27 -1.52 -8.68
CA LYS A 84 -15.45 -2.98 -8.73
C LYS A 84 -14.74 -3.52 -9.96
N LEU A 85 -14.00 -4.62 -9.81
CA LEU A 85 -13.46 -5.35 -10.95
C LEU A 85 -14.60 -5.94 -11.77
N THR A 86 -14.61 -5.70 -13.08
CA THR A 86 -15.70 -6.11 -14.00
C THR A 86 -15.23 -7.11 -15.06
N ASP A 87 -14.13 -7.84 -14.80
CA ASP A 87 -13.55 -8.74 -15.79
C ASP A 87 -14.47 -9.94 -16.14
N ALA A 88 -14.44 -10.35 -17.41
CA ALA A 88 -15.20 -11.47 -17.97
C ALA A 88 -14.81 -12.83 -17.36
N SER A 89 -13.68 -12.89 -16.65
CA SER A 89 -13.16 -14.09 -15.96
C SER A 89 -13.70 -14.29 -14.53
N LEU A 90 -14.65 -13.46 -14.07
CA LEU A 90 -15.24 -13.56 -12.74
C LEU A 90 -16.15 -14.81 -12.62
N VAL A 91 -15.54 -15.95 -12.28
CA VAL A 91 -16.25 -17.22 -12.01
C VAL A 91 -17.24 -17.09 -10.84
N MET A 92 -16.97 -16.17 -9.91
CA MET A 92 -17.79 -15.92 -8.71
C MET A 92 -18.44 -14.55 -8.77
N GLU A 93 -19.28 -14.29 -9.79
CA GLU A 93 -20.03 -13.05 -9.86
C GLU A 93 -20.89 -12.88 -8.59
N LYS A 94 -20.54 -11.88 -7.78
CA LYS A 94 -21.25 -11.59 -6.55
C LYS A 94 -22.56 -10.85 -6.86
N PRO A 95 -23.68 -11.22 -6.21
CA PRO A 95 -24.94 -10.50 -6.39
C PRO A 95 -24.77 -9.04 -5.99
N VAL A 96 -25.43 -8.15 -6.72
CA VAL A 96 -25.54 -6.74 -6.34
C VAL A 96 -26.62 -6.64 -5.27
N LEU A 97 -26.19 -6.35 -4.04
CA LEU A 97 -27.08 -6.17 -2.90
C LEU A 97 -27.39 -4.70 -2.69
N GLU A 98 -28.57 -4.41 -2.15
CA GLU A 98 -28.89 -3.07 -1.66
C GLU A 98 -27.94 -2.66 -0.53
N LYS A 99 -27.71 -1.35 -0.40
CA LYS A 99 -26.86 -0.83 0.67
C LYS A 99 -27.50 -1.13 2.02
N PHE A 100 -26.77 -1.82 2.89
CA PHE A 100 -27.23 -2.12 4.23
C PHE A 100 -27.35 -0.83 5.07
N PRO A 101 -28.53 -0.51 5.65
CA PRO A 101 -28.71 0.68 6.47
C PRO A 101 -28.12 0.47 7.86
N VAL A 102 -26.98 1.11 8.14
CA VAL A 102 -26.35 1.05 9.47
C VAL A 102 -27.16 1.87 10.48
N LYS A 103 -27.71 1.20 11.49
CA LYS A 103 -28.46 1.84 12.59
C LYS A 103 -27.62 2.04 13.85
N ASP A 104 -26.62 1.18 14.06
CA ASP A 104 -25.71 1.21 15.20
C ASP A 104 -24.26 1.15 14.70
N ASN A 105 -23.57 2.29 14.80
CA ASN A 105 -22.20 2.44 14.33
C ASN A 105 -21.20 1.69 15.22
N VAL A 106 -21.49 1.51 16.52
CA VAL A 106 -20.61 0.81 17.46
C VAL A 106 -20.63 -0.67 17.14
N LYS A 107 -21.83 -1.24 16.99
CA LYS A 107 -22.01 -2.63 16.59
C LYS A 107 -21.37 -2.91 15.22
N MET A 108 -21.66 -2.09 14.21
CA MET A 108 -21.08 -2.26 12.88
C MET A 108 -19.55 -2.15 12.89
N SER A 109 -18.98 -1.22 13.66
CA SER A 109 -17.53 -1.09 13.79
C SER A 109 -16.87 -2.31 14.44
N LYS A 110 -17.58 -3.00 15.35
CA LYS A 110 -17.10 -4.24 15.96
C LYS A 110 -17.12 -5.38 14.95
N GLU A 111 -18.25 -5.58 14.27
CA GLU A 111 -18.42 -6.64 13.27
C GLU A 111 -17.41 -6.53 12.12
N ILE A 112 -17.21 -5.34 11.56
CA ILE A 112 -16.23 -5.11 10.47
C ILE A 112 -14.80 -5.47 10.91
N LYS A 113 -14.44 -5.23 12.17
CA LYS A 113 -13.09 -5.54 12.69
C LYS A 113 -12.89 -7.02 13.03
N GLU A 114 -13.99 -7.76 13.20
CA GLU A 114 -13.96 -9.22 13.40
C GLU A 114 -13.87 -9.97 12.06
N THR A 115 -14.07 -9.28 10.93
CA THR A 115 -13.98 -9.85 9.57
C THR A 115 -12.55 -9.75 9.02
#